data_AF-A0A5N6VYU1-F1
#
_entry.id   AF-A0A5N6VYU1-F1
#
_cell.length_a   1.000
_cell.length_b   1.000
_cell.length_c   1.000
_cell.angle_alpha   90.00
_cell.angle_beta   90.00
_cell.angle_gamma   90.00
#
_symmetry.space_group_name_H-M   'P 1'
#
loop_
_entity.id
_entity.type
_entity.pdbx_description
1 polymer ?
#
loop_
_entity_poly.entity_id
_entity_poly.type
_entity_poly.pdbx_seq_one_letter_code
_entity_poly.pdbx_strand_id
1 'polypeptide(L)'
;MPSQTTPLPFWEAQRPPVKKIEDYRAGYPRYTALLSSHSPYFLSRSFNRLRARVLLLKQDRLSLLEQKLDKLDQEEPCDLFLGRSRNDKNLERITTLAEIDSCLTDYDNYLERTRRTLALGPPSERDTQALQNWLDGTGMIAREERAYLAHSRDLVTLAPADDTAMTHLETWIEDQLIRYYRGFRKGRYHDTSTDTNVYIYSGPLIKRVAKALLLFVITMLLLAPVILCNITTSATLRVIIIMAFTISYLLILSILAKSRTIELIIAGATYATVLTVFLSNGS
;
A
#
# COMPACT_ATOMS: atom_id res chain seq x y z
N MET A 1 16.87 31.45 58.15
CA MET A 1 15.63 30.83 57.63
C MET A 1 15.82 30.59 56.15
N PRO A 2 16.00 29.34 55.69
CA PRO A 2 16.05 29.04 54.26
C PRO A 2 14.64 28.76 53.73
N SER A 3 14.31 29.42 52.64
CA SER A 3 13.10 29.28 51.83
C SER A 3 12.92 27.84 51.35
N GLN A 4 11.79 27.22 51.70
CA GLN A 4 11.34 25.96 51.10
C GLN A 4 10.86 26.23 49.68
N THR A 5 11.68 25.90 48.69
CA THR A 5 11.24 25.68 47.32
C THR A 5 10.63 24.30 47.23
N THR A 6 9.31 24.22 47.30
CA THR A 6 8.54 23.01 46.98
C THR A 6 8.73 22.72 45.48
N PRO A 7 9.29 21.57 45.07
CA PRO A 7 9.29 21.19 43.66
C PRO A 7 7.86 20.76 43.30
N LEU A 8 7.23 21.41 42.32
CA LEU A 8 6.00 20.91 41.71
C LEU A 8 6.29 19.55 41.05
N PRO A 9 5.42 18.54 41.20
CA PRO A 9 5.64 17.22 40.62
C PRO A 9 5.66 17.29 39.09
N PHE A 10 6.76 16.78 38.56
CA PHE A 10 7.09 16.57 37.16
C PHE A 10 6.13 15.54 36.57
N TRP A 11 5.08 16.00 35.88
CA TRP A 11 4.24 15.25 34.94
C TRP A 11 4.29 13.71 35.09
N GLU A 12 3.56 13.14 36.04
CA GLU A 12 2.97 11.84 35.74
C GLU A 12 1.82 12.12 34.77
N ALA A 13 2.16 12.24 33.49
CA ALA A 13 1.19 12.19 32.42
C ALA A 13 0.52 10.82 32.48
N GLN A 14 -0.49 10.69 33.35
CA GLN A 14 -1.42 9.58 33.35
C GLN A 14 -1.93 9.49 31.93
N ARG A 15 -1.44 8.50 31.17
CA ARG A 15 -2.01 8.19 29.87
C ARG A 15 -3.50 8.00 30.13
N PRO A 16 -4.38 8.76 29.44
CA PRO A 16 -5.81 8.61 29.65
C PRO A 16 -6.16 7.11 29.50
N PRO A 17 -7.03 6.57 30.36
CA PRO A 17 -7.39 5.16 30.30
C PRO A 17 -7.84 4.83 28.88
N VAL A 18 -7.28 3.73 28.33
CA VAL A 18 -7.61 3.29 26.97
C VAL A 18 -9.09 2.95 26.95
N LYS A 19 -9.90 3.83 26.33
CA LYS A 19 -11.32 3.57 26.11
C LYS A 19 -11.47 2.42 25.13
N LYS A 20 -12.28 1.43 25.50
CA LYS A 20 -12.68 0.36 24.59
C LYS A 20 -13.63 0.90 23.53
N ILE A 21 -13.76 0.20 22.41
CA ILE A 21 -14.68 0.60 21.34
C ILE A 21 -16.13 0.67 21.87
N GLU A 22 -16.52 -0.23 22.77
CA GLU A 22 -17.88 -0.26 23.32
C GLU A 22 -18.21 0.93 24.23
N ASP A 23 -17.19 1.61 24.78
CA ASP A 23 -17.35 2.79 25.64
C ASP A 23 -17.85 4.01 24.85
N TYR A 24 -17.71 3.99 23.52
CA TYR A 24 -18.24 5.03 22.65
C TYR A 24 -19.75 4.83 22.44
N ARG A 25 -20.48 5.95 22.36
CA ARG A 25 -21.93 5.97 22.08
C ARG A 25 -22.22 5.27 20.74
N ALA A 26 -23.28 4.45 20.72
CA ALA A 26 -23.78 3.83 19.50
C ALA A 26 -24.05 4.87 18.40
N GLY A 27 -23.80 4.51 17.15
CA GLY A 27 -23.76 5.46 16.04
C GLY A 27 -22.36 5.60 15.43
N TYR A 28 -22.17 6.72 14.73
CA TYR A 28 -20.87 7.18 14.25
C TYR A 28 -19.75 7.15 15.29
N PRO A 29 -19.93 7.59 16.56
CA PRO A 29 -18.82 7.62 17.51
C PRO A 29 -18.18 6.24 17.72
N ARG A 30 -19.01 5.20 17.87
CA ARG A 30 -18.54 3.81 18.00
C ARG A 30 -17.98 3.26 16.69
N TYR A 31 -18.60 3.59 15.56
CA TYR A 31 -18.09 3.16 14.26
C TYR A 31 -16.72 3.76 13.95
N THR A 32 -16.52 5.06 14.17
CA THR A 32 -15.22 5.71 13.95
C THR A 32 -14.16 5.21 14.92
N ALA A 33 -14.55 4.87 16.16
CA ALA A 33 -13.64 4.23 17.11
C ALA A 33 -13.14 2.87 16.57
N LEU A 34 -14.05 2.06 15.99
CA LEU A 34 -13.68 0.82 15.30
C LEU A 34 -12.74 1.08 14.11
N LEU A 35 -13.07 2.01 13.20
CA LEU A 35 -12.20 2.31 12.05
C LEU A 35 -10.79 2.73 12.51
N SER A 36 -10.71 3.56 13.55
CA SER A 36 -9.43 4.04 14.10
C SER A 36 -8.59 2.96 14.78
N SER A 37 -9.21 1.85 15.19
CA SER A 37 -8.53 0.77 15.91
C SER A 37 -7.62 -0.08 15.03
N HIS A 38 -7.89 -0.13 13.72
CA HIS A 38 -7.18 -0.97 12.76
C HIS A 38 -7.00 -0.22 11.45
N SER A 39 -5.77 0.14 11.10
CA SER A 39 -5.47 0.92 9.88
C SER A 39 -6.09 0.34 8.59
N PRO A 40 -6.07 -0.98 8.34
CA PRO A 40 -6.75 -1.59 7.18
C PRO A 40 -8.28 -1.37 7.12
N TYR A 41 -8.94 -0.99 8.21
CA TYR A 41 -10.37 -0.66 8.22
C TYR A 41 -10.69 0.71 7.62
N PHE A 42 -9.68 1.55 7.31
CA PHE A 42 -9.89 2.77 6.55
C PHE A 42 -10.17 2.47 5.07
N LEU A 43 -11.35 1.92 4.83
CA LEU A 43 -11.89 1.53 3.53
C LEU A 43 -12.66 2.69 2.93
N SER A 44 -12.41 2.99 1.67
CA SER A 44 -13.13 4.04 0.94
C SER A 44 -13.35 3.64 -0.52
N ARG A 45 -14.26 4.33 -1.20
CA ARG A 45 -14.46 4.13 -2.63
C ARG A 45 -13.49 4.99 -3.43
N SER A 46 -12.89 4.40 -4.46
CA SER A 46 -11.97 5.11 -5.36
C SER A 46 -12.69 6.01 -6.36
N PHE A 47 -13.94 5.68 -6.71
CA PHE A 47 -14.78 6.38 -7.67
C PHE A 47 -14.12 6.54 -9.06
N ASN A 48 -13.37 5.53 -9.51
CA ASN A 48 -12.56 5.62 -10.73
C ASN A 48 -13.34 6.06 -11.98
N ARG A 49 -14.60 5.59 -12.13
CA ARG A 49 -15.47 6.01 -13.25
C ARG A 49 -15.76 7.51 -13.23
N LEU A 50 -16.09 8.06 -12.06
CA LEU A 50 -16.34 9.51 -11.92
C LEU A 50 -15.05 10.29 -12.13
N ARG A 51 -13.94 9.77 -11.61
CA ARG A 51 -12.64 10.41 -11.78
C ARG A 51 -12.23 10.54 -13.23
N ALA A 52 -12.37 9.45 -13.99
CA ALA A 52 -12.11 9.41 -15.42
C ALA A 52 -13.00 10.40 -16.18
N ARG A 53 -14.30 10.47 -15.86
CA ARG A 53 -15.21 11.44 -16.50
C ARG A 53 -14.75 12.89 -16.29
N VAL A 54 -14.39 13.25 -15.06
CA VAL A 54 -13.90 14.62 -14.76
C VAL A 54 -12.56 14.88 -15.44
N LEU A 55 -11.67 13.88 -15.50
CA LEU A 55 -10.38 14.01 -16.19
C LEU A 55 -10.57 14.33 -17.68
N LEU A 56 -11.45 13.58 -18.36
CA LEU A 56 -11.77 13.77 -19.77
C LEU A 56 -12.34 15.17 -20.04
N LEU A 57 -13.24 15.66 -19.18
CA LEU A 57 -13.81 17.00 -19.31
C LEU A 57 -12.76 18.11 -19.16
N LYS A 58 -11.80 17.94 -18.24
CA LYS A 58 -10.69 18.90 -18.08
C LYS A 58 -9.75 18.88 -19.28
N GLN A 59 -9.46 17.69 -19.80
CA GLN A 59 -8.62 17.52 -20.98
C GLN A 59 -9.26 18.16 -22.22
N ASP A 60 -10.54 17.92 -22.46
CA ASP A 60 -11.29 18.54 -23.56
C ASP A 60 -11.32 20.07 -23.45
N ARG A 61 -11.49 20.61 -22.24
CA ARG A 61 -11.42 22.06 -22.03
C ARG A 61 -10.07 22.64 -22.44
N LEU A 62 -8.97 21.98 -22.09
CA LEU A 62 -7.64 22.39 -22.51
C LEU A 62 -7.47 22.29 -24.03
N SER A 63 -7.96 21.23 -24.66
CA SER A 63 -7.93 21.09 -26.13
C SER A 63 -8.70 22.20 -26.86
N LEU A 64 -9.84 22.66 -26.32
CA LEU A 64 -10.58 23.79 -26.88
C LEU A 64 -9.79 25.11 -26.74
N LEU A 65 -9.12 25.33 -25.62
CA LEU A 65 -8.31 26.53 -25.40
C LEU A 65 -7.04 26.52 -26.26
N GLU A 66 -6.42 25.35 -26.43
CA GLU A 66 -5.28 25.14 -27.35
C GLU A 66 -5.67 25.48 -28.79
N GLN A 67 -6.79 24.93 -29.28
CA GLN A 67 -7.31 25.26 -30.62
C GLN A 67 -7.60 26.76 -30.78
N LYS A 68 -8.15 27.40 -29.74
CA LYS A 68 -8.40 28.84 -29.75
C LYS A 68 -7.09 29.63 -29.81
N LEU A 69 -6.08 29.23 -29.05
CA LEU A 69 -4.76 29.86 -29.05
C LEU A 69 -4.08 29.71 -30.41
N ASP A 70 -4.06 28.51 -30.98
CA ASP A 70 -3.49 28.24 -32.30
C ASP A 70 -4.15 29.10 -33.38
N LYS A 71 -5.47 29.28 -33.30
CA LYS A 71 -6.22 30.15 -34.21
C LYS A 71 -5.80 31.62 -34.04
N LEU A 72 -5.69 32.11 -32.80
CA LEU A 72 -5.26 33.47 -32.52
C LEU A 72 -3.84 33.73 -33.02
N ASP A 73 -2.95 32.74 -32.93
CA ASP A 73 -1.57 32.84 -33.42
C ASP A 73 -1.50 32.81 -34.95
N GLN A 74 -2.36 32.02 -35.62
CA GLN A 74 -2.46 32.00 -37.09
C GLN A 74 -3.05 33.28 -37.67
N GLU A 75 -4.01 33.89 -36.97
CA GLU A 75 -4.71 35.09 -37.41
C GLU A 75 -3.97 36.39 -37.00
N GLU A 76 -2.85 36.31 -36.28
CA GLU A 76 -2.10 37.47 -35.79
C GLU A 76 -1.36 38.20 -36.93
N PRO A 77 -1.74 39.45 -37.25
CA PRO A 77 -1.08 40.20 -38.32
C PRO A 77 0.31 40.74 -37.94
N CYS A 78 0.63 40.83 -36.65
CA CYS A 78 1.89 41.40 -36.17
C CYS A 78 2.84 40.33 -35.63
N ASP A 79 3.79 39.89 -36.46
CA ASP A 79 4.85 38.93 -36.09
C ASP A 79 5.64 39.34 -34.84
N LEU A 80 5.77 40.65 -34.57
CA LEU A 80 6.46 41.14 -33.39
C LEU A 80 5.76 40.73 -32.09
N PHE A 81 4.42 40.62 -32.09
CA PHE A 81 3.67 40.20 -30.90
C PHE A 81 3.90 38.71 -30.60
N LEU A 82 3.99 37.87 -31.64
CA LEU A 82 4.35 36.45 -31.53
C LEU A 82 5.80 36.27 -31.04
N GLY A 83 6.73 37.07 -31.56
CA GLY A 83 8.16 36.95 -31.25
C GLY A 83 8.61 37.62 -29.94
N ARG A 84 7.78 38.50 -29.35
CA ARG A 84 8.12 39.26 -28.13
C ARG A 84 6.90 39.46 -27.23
N SER A 85 6.74 38.57 -26.24
CA SER A 85 5.65 38.63 -25.25
C SER A 85 5.53 39.97 -24.50
N ARG A 86 6.65 40.65 -24.23
CA ARG A 86 6.65 42.00 -23.61
C ARG A 86 5.95 43.07 -24.44
N ASN A 87 5.84 42.84 -25.73
CA ASN A 87 5.25 43.76 -26.70
C ASN A 87 3.89 43.26 -27.21
N ASP A 88 3.43 42.11 -26.73
CA ASP A 88 2.13 41.55 -27.13
C ASP A 88 1.00 42.44 -26.62
N LYS A 89 0.15 42.89 -27.55
CA LYS A 89 -1.04 43.70 -27.27
C LYS A 89 -2.34 42.96 -27.58
N ASN A 90 -2.25 41.69 -28.02
CA ASN A 90 -3.42 40.88 -28.32
C ASN A 90 -4.07 40.43 -27.00
N LEU A 91 -5.06 41.19 -26.54
CA LEU A 91 -5.77 40.93 -25.28
C LEU A 91 -6.46 39.57 -25.28
N GLU A 92 -6.97 39.10 -26.43
CA GLU A 92 -7.62 37.79 -26.54
C GLU A 92 -6.63 36.65 -26.36
N ARG A 93 -5.42 36.77 -26.93
CA ARG A 93 -4.35 35.80 -26.70
C ARG A 93 -3.89 35.82 -25.24
N ILE A 94 -3.63 36.99 -24.68
CA ILE A 94 -3.17 37.13 -23.29
C ILE A 94 -4.19 36.54 -22.31
N THR A 95 -5.48 36.82 -22.51
CA THR A 95 -6.56 36.26 -21.67
C THR A 95 -6.70 34.75 -21.86
N THR A 96 -6.60 34.24 -23.09
CA THR A 96 -6.63 32.80 -23.37
C THR A 96 -5.45 32.08 -22.72
N LEU A 97 -4.24 32.66 -22.77
CA LEU A 97 -3.05 32.12 -22.11
C LEU A 97 -3.19 32.10 -20.57
N ALA A 98 -3.76 33.16 -19.98
CA ALA A 98 -4.05 33.18 -18.54
C ALA A 98 -5.09 32.13 -18.14
N GLU A 99 -6.10 31.90 -18.99
CA GLU A 99 -7.08 30.83 -18.77
C GLU A 99 -6.45 29.44 -18.88
N ILE A 100 -5.57 29.24 -19.88
CA ILE A 100 -4.80 27.99 -20.05
C ILE A 100 -3.95 27.71 -18.81
N ASP A 101 -3.23 28.70 -18.28
CA ASP A 101 -2.40 28.54 -17.08
C ASP A 101 -3.22 28.08 -15.86
N SER A 102 -4.40 28.71 -15.66
CA SER A 102 -5.33 28.30 -14.61
C SER A 102 -5.89 26.88 -14.83
N CYS A 103 -6.24 26.54 -16.07
CA CYS A 103 -6.78 25.22 -16.40
C CYS A 103 -5.72 24.11 -16.28
N LEU A 104 -4.47 24.37 -16.70
CA LEU A 104 -3.35 23.45 -16.55
C LEU A 104 -3.06 23.19 -15.07
N THR A 105 -3.02 24.23 -14.25
CA THR A 105 -2.81 24.09 -12.80
C THR A 105 -3.88 23.18 -12.16
N ASP A 106 -5.16 23.39 -12.49
CA ASP A 106 -6.24 22.55 -11.96
C ASP A 106 -6.20 21.11 -12.53
N TYR A 107 -5.89 20.95 -13.82
CA TYR A 107 -5.73 19.66 -14.47
C TYR A 107 -4.59 18.85 -13.84
N ASP A 108 -3.40 19.42 -13.67
CA ASP A 108 -2.22 18.76 -13.12
C ASP A 108 -2.44 18.35 -11.66
N ASN A 109 -3.02 19.25 -10.86
CA ASN A 109 -3.41 18.95 -9.49
C ASN A 109 -4.43 17.81 -9.43
N TYR A 110 -5.39 17.80 -10.35
CA TYR A 110 -6.41 16.74 -10.43
C TYR A 110 -5.82 15.41 -10.89
N LEU A 111 -4.90 15.43 -11.85
CA LEU A 111 -4.18 14.28 -12.36
C LEU A 111 -3.34 13.63 -11.26
N GLU A 112 -2.57 14.41 -10.51
CA GLU A 112 -1.75 13.90 -9.40
C GLU A 112 -2.61 13.29 -8.28
N ARG A 113 -3.72 13.94 -7.89
CA ARG A 113 -4.68 13.38 -6.93
C ARG A 113 -5.30 12.08 -7.43
N THR A 114 -5.60 11.99 -8.73
CA THR A 114 -6.15 10.79 -9.36
C THR A 114 -5.12 9.67 -9.40
N ARG A 115 -3.87 9.97 -9.78
CA ARG A 115 -2.75 9.03 -9.77
C ARG A 115 -2.53 8.45 -8.37
N ARG A 116 -2.52 9.29 -7.33
CA ARG A 116 -2.42 8.83 -5.93
C ARG A 116 -3.56 7.90 -5.53
N THR A 117 -4.79 8.20 -5.97
CA THR A 117 -5.96 7.36 -5.69
C THR A 117 -5.86 6.02 -6.42
N LEU A 118 -5.43 6.02 -7.69
CA LEU A 118 -5.23 4.80 -8.50
C LEU A 118 -4.08 3.93 -7.99
N ALA A 119 -3.13 4.52 -7.26
CA ALA A 119 -2.03 3.81 -6.62
C ALA A 119 -2.45 3.08 -5.32
N LEU A 120 -3.65 3.36 -4.79
CA LEU A 120 -4.17 2.65 -3.62
C LEU A 120 -4.46 1.19 -3.97
N GLY A 121 -4.13 0.30 -3.03
CA GLY A 121 -4.36 -1.13 -3.18
C GLY A 121 -5.82 -1.53 -2.93
N PRO A 122 -6.25 -2.68 -3.48
CA PRO A 122 -7.51 -3.29 -3.06
C PRO A 122 -7.42 -3.68 -1.57
N PRO A 123 -8.51 -3.58 -0.81
CA PRO A 123 -8.54 -4.03 0.56
C PRO A 123 -8.54 -5.55 0.66
N SER A 124 -8.13 -6.07 1.81
CA SER A 124 -8.29 -7.49 2.11
C SER A 124 -9.78 -7.87 2.13
N GLU A 125 -10.11 -9.01 1.52
CA GLU A 125 -11.47 -9.57 1.58
C GLU A 125 -11.90 -9.83 3.02
N ARG A 126 -10.95 -10.27 3.86
CA ARG A 126 -11.17 -10.52 5.29
C ARG A 126 -11.59 -9.25 6.02
N ASP A 127 -10.87 -8.16 5.82
CA ASP A 127 -11.14 -6.88 6.51
C ASP A 127 -12.48 -6.30 6.07
N THR A 128 -12.77 -6.38 4.76
CA THR A 128 -14.04 -5.93 4.20
C THR A 128 -15.21 -6.74 4.78
N GLN A 129 -15.08 -8.06 4.84
CA GLN A 129 -16.11 -8.94 5.38
C GLN A 129 -16.28 -8.77 6.89
N ALA A 130 -15.19 -8.59 7.64
CA ALA A 130 -15.25 -8.32 9.08
C ALA A 130 -16.04 -7.04 9.37
N LEU A 131 -15.78 -5.96 8.62
CA LEU A 131 -16.49 -4.70 8.78
C LEU A 131 -17.97 -4.80 8.39
N GLN A 132 -18.28 -5.50 7.31
CA GLN A 132 -19.66 -5.79 6.90
C GLN A 132 -20.42 -6.58 7.98
N ASN A 133 -19.85 -7.69 8.45
CA ASN A 133 -20.44 -8.54 9.48
C ASN A 133 -20.67 -7.77 10.78
N TRP A 134 -19.73 -6.91 11.17
CA TRP A 134 -19.89 -6.08 12.36
C TRP A 134 -21.03 -5.08 12.21
N LEU A 135 -21.11 -4.39 11.06
CA LEU A 135 -22.19 -3.46 10.78
C LEU A 135 -23.55 -4.16 10.66
N ASP A 136 -23.59 -5.38 10.14
CA ASP A 136 -24.79 -6.22 10.09
C ASP A 136 -25.25 -6.69 11.48
N GLY A 137 -24.30 -7.03 12.36
CA GLY A 137 -24.62 -7.46 13.72
C GLY A 137 -25.00 -6.31 14.65
N THR A 138 -24.44 -5.11 14.44
CA THR A 138 -24.59 -3.98 15.38
C THR A 138 -25.55 -2.90 14.90
N GLY A 139 -25.74 -2.71 13.59
CA GLY A 139 -26.60 -1.66 13.05
C GLY A 139 -26.15 -0.23 13.42
N MET A 140 -24.84 0.00 13.57
CA MET A 140 -24.31 1.27 14.11
C MET A 140 -24.45 2.48 13.19
N ILE A 141 -24.64 2.29 11.88
CA ILE A 141 -24.89 3.37 10.90
C ILE A 141 -26.01 2.97 9.96
N ALA A 142 -26.58 3.94 9.24
CA ALA A 142 -27.71 3.70 8.35
C ALA A 142 -27.33 2.73 7.21
N ARG A 143 -28.33 2.01 6.66
CA ARG A 143 -28.10 1.02 5.59
C ARG A 143 -27.56 1.69 4.32
N GLU A 144 -28.01 2.91 4.07
CA GLU A 144 -27.60 3.77 2.97
C GLU A 144 -26.13 4.19 3.13
N GLU A 145 -25.72 4.52 4.36
CA GLU A 145 -24.37 4.99 4.67
C GLU A 145 -23.32 3.88 4.56
N ARG A 146 -23.68 2.62 4.88
CA ARG A 146 -22.77 1.46 4.73
C ARG A 146 -22.76 0.83 3.32
N ALA A 147 -23.65 1.26 2.42
CA ALA A 147 -23.78 0.68 1.07
C ALA A 147 -22.50 0.76 0.23
N TYR A 148 -21.57 1.66 0.58
CA TYR A 148 -20.28 1.75 -0.08
C TYR A 148 -19.46 0.45 0.03
N LEU A 149 -19.61 -0.31 1.13
CA LEU A 149 -18.91 -1.57 1.34
C LEU A 149 -19.33 -2.69 0.37
N ALA A 150 -20.50 -2.56 -0.26
CA ALA A 150 -20.96 -3.52 -1.27
C ALA A 150 -20.20 -3.38 -2.61
N HIS A 151 -19.47 -2.29 -2.82
CA HIS A 151 -18.80 -1.98 -4.08
C HIS A 151 -17.38 -2.58 -4.11
N SER A 152 -17.25 -3.90 -4.03
CA SER A 152 -15.95 -4.59 -3.91
C SER A 152 -14.92 -4.19 -4.98
N ARG A 153 -15.36 -3.96 -6.22
CA ARG A 153 -14.49 -3.55 -7.34
C ARG A 153 -14.03 -2.08 -7.29
N ASP A 154 -14.68 -1.25 -6.49
CA ASP A 154 -14.41 0.19 -6.35
C ASP A 154 -13.88 0.53 -4.96
N LEU A 155 -13.68 -0.46 -4.09
CA LEU A 155 -13.20 -0.28 -2.73
C LEU A 155 -11.67 -0.31 -2.69
N VAL A 156 -11.09 0.62 -1.94
CA VAL A 156 -9.64 0.76 -1.74
C VAL A 156 -9.33 0.94 -0.26
N THR A 157 -8.15 0.50 0.17
CA THR A 157 -7.64 0.77 1.52
C THR A 157 -6.75 2.01 1.53
N LEU A 158 -6.94 2.86 2.53
CA LEU A 158 -6.08 4.02 2.79
C LEU A 158 -4.87 3.66 3.66
N ALA A 159 -4.84 2.43 4.19
CA ALA A 159 -3.67 1.94 4.91
C ALA A 159 -2.46 1.92 3.96
N PRO A 160 -1.25 2.22 4.46
CA PRO A 160 -0.04 2.05 3.69
C PRO A 160 0.00 0.63 3.11
N ALA A 161 0.33 0.50 1.83
CA ALA A 161 0.66 -0.79 1.25
C ALA A 161 1.97 -1.25 1.89
N ASP A 162 1.90 -1.87 3.07
CA ASP A 162 3.00 -2.62 3.64
C ASP A 162 3.44 -3.66 2.59
N ASP A 163 4.76 -3.87 2.47
CA ASP A 163 5.42 -4.71 1.47
C ASP A 163 4.53 -5.88 1.05
N THR A 164 4.03 -5.84 -0.18
CA THR A 164 2.98 -6.75 -0.68
C THR A 164 3.30 -8.21 -0.36
N ALA A 165 4.58 -8.60 -0.43
CA ALA A 165 5.05 -9.93 -0.07
C ALA A 165 5.05 -10.25 1.43
N MET A 166 5.42 -9.30 2.29
CA MET A 166 5.32 -9.48 3.74
C MET A 166 3.85 -9.62 4.12
N THR A 167 2.97 -8.80 3.55
CA THR A 167 1.53 -8.85 3.80
C THR A 167 0.91 -10.16 3.32
N HIS A 168 1.28 -10.67 2.14
CA HIS A 168 0.84 -11.98 1.66
C HIS A 168 1.35 -13.14 2.54
N LEU A 169 2.60 -13.07 2.98
CA LEU A 169 3.20 -14.10 3.84
C LEU A 169 2.62 -14.05 5.25
N GLU A 170 2.39 -12.86 5.81
CA GLU A 170 1.66 -12.65 7.07
C GLU A 170 0.24 -13.23 6.97
N THR A 171 -0.49 -12.95 5.88
CA THR A 171 -1.84 -13.48 5.64
C THR A 171 -1.84 -15.01 5.52
N TRP A 172 -0.88 -15.58 4.78
CA TRP A 172 -0.76 -17.04 4.62
C TRP A 172 -0.41 -17.74 5.93
N ILE A 173 0.52 -17.19 6.70
CA ILE A 173 0.88 -17.73 8.03
C ILE A 173 -0.32 -17.64 8.96
N GLU A 174 -1.04 -16.51 8.93
CA GLU A 174 -2.25 -16.34 9.72
C GLU A 174 -3.31 -17.37 9.35
N ASP A 175 -3.56 -17.61 8.06
CA ASP A 175 -4.49 -18.65 7.60
C ASP A 175 -4.11 -20.03 8.08
N GLN A 176 -2.82 -20.38 8.01
CA GLN A 176 -2.33 -21.67 8.51
C GLN A 176 -2.43 -21.77 10.03
N LEU A 177 -2.11 -20.71 10.76
CA LEU A 177 -2.24 -20.68 12.22
C LEU A 177 -3.69 -20.78 12.68
N ILE A 178 -4.61 -20.08 12.02
CA ILE A 178 -6.06 -20.15 12.31
C ILE A 178 -6.59 -21.55 11.99
N ARG A 179 -6.14 -22.14 10.88
CA ARG A 179 -6.55 -23.49 10.47
C ARG A 179 -6.05 -24.56 11.45
N TYR A 180 -4.82 -24.43 11.92
CA TYR A 180 -4.18 -25.44 12.78
C TYR A 180 -4.45 -25.23 14.28
N TYR A 181 -4.63 -23.99 14.71
CA TYR A 181 -4.85 -23.64 16.12
C TYR A 181 -6.07 -22.70 16.26
N ARG A 182 -7.27 -23.28 16.38
CA ARG A 182 -8.51 -22.50 16.66
C ARG A 182 -8.43 -21.67 17.96
N GLY A 183 -7.55 -22.05 18.89
CA GLY A 183 -7.25 -21.30 20.12
C GLY A 183 -6.46 -20.00 19.90
N PHE A 184 -5.91 -19.78 18.70
CA PHE A 184 -5.13 -18.58 18.38
C PHE A 184 -5.98 -17.30 18.44
N ARG A 185 -7.26 -17.41 18.06
CA ARG A 185 -8.26 -16.33 18.23
C ARG A 185 -8.44 -15.85 19.67
N LYS A 186 -8.07 -16.68 20.67
CA LYS A 186 -8.16 -16.37 22.12
C LYS A 186 -6.86 -15.81 22.71
N GLY A 187 -5.81 -15.60 21.91
CA GLY A 187 -4.49 -15.18 22.36
C GLY A 187 -4.38 -13.70 22.71
N ARG A 188 -4.69 -13.34 23.96
CA ARG A 188 -4.07 -12.33 24.86
C ARG A 188 -3.41 -11.04 24.29
N TYR A 189 -3.88 -10.50 23.16
CA TYR A 189 -3.57 -9.14 22.66
C TYR A 189 -4.86 -8.36 22.31
N HIS A 190 -5.92 -8.58 23.11
CA HIS A 190 -7.25 -7.97 22.95
C HIS A 190 -7.50 -6.93 24.03
N ASP A 191 -7.01 -5.70 23.86
CA ASP A 191 -7.37 -4.59 24.75
C ASP A 191 -8.29 -3.55 24.09
N THR A 192 -8.60 -3.68 22.79
CA THR A 192 -9.33 -2.63 22.04
C THR A 192 -10.82 -2.92 21.84
N SER A 193 -11.26 -4.20 21.78
CA SER A 193 -12.66 -4.58 21.56
C SER A 193 -13.06 -5.79 22.40
N THR A 194 -14.31 -5.80 22.88
CA THR A 194 -14.93 -6.90 23.63
C THR A 194 -15.85 -7.75 22.75
N ASP A 195 -16.16 -7.28 21.53
CA ASP A 195 -17.02 -7.97 20.57
C ASP A 195 -16.33 -9.19 19.91
N THR A 196 -17.02 -10.33 19.90
CA THR A 196 -16.54 -11.60 19.33
C THR A 196 -16.55 -11.58 17.79
N ASN A 197 -17.29 -10.66 17.17
CA ASN A 197 -17.45 -10.58 15.72
C ASN A 197 -16.41 -9.67 15.03
N VAL A 198 -15.61 -8.92 15.80
CA VAL A 198 -14.52 -8.09 15.26
C VAL A 198 -13.19 -8.68 15.69
N TYR A 199 -12.49 -9.26 14.72
CA TYR A 199 -11.11 -9.65 14.93
C TYR A 199 -10.20 -8.50 14.50
N ILE A 200 -9.82 -7.67 15.46
CA ILE A 200 -8.80 -6.63 15.27
C ILE A 200 -7.44 -7.29 15.46
N TYR A 201 -6.72 -7.45 14.35
CA TYR A 201 -5.41 -8.04 14.35
C TYR A 201 -4.38 -7.03 14.88
N SER A 202 -3.69 -7.36 15.97
CA SER A 202 -2.65 -6.51 16.58
C SER A 202 -1.51 -7.33 17.15
N GLY A 203 -1.05 -8.36 16.42
CA GLY A 203 -0.01 -9.26 16.89
C GLY A 203 1.38 -8.91 16.35
N PRO A 204 2.24 -8.15 17.06
CA PRO A 204 3.65 -7.98 16.67
C PRO A 204 4.39 -9.32 16.58
N LEU A 205 3.85 -10.37 17.21
CA LEU A 205 4.35 -11.73 17.13
C LEU A 205 4.23 -12.34 15.73
N ILE A 206 3.13 -12.11 15.02
CA ILE A 206 2.91 -12.74 13.71
C ILE A 206 3.78 -12.06 12.66
N LYS A 207 3.93 -10.73 12.72
CA LYS A 207 4.92 -9.99 11.93
C LYS A 207 6.35 -10.48 12.19
N ARG A 208 6.71 -10.77 13.45
CA ARG A 208 8.01 -11.37 13.80
C ARG A 208 8.17 -12.79 13.27
N VAL A 209 7.15 -13.62 13.40
CA VAL A 209 7.14 -15.01 12.91
C VAL A 209 7.20 -15.05 11.39
N ALA A 210 6.46 -14.19 10.70
CA ALA A 210 6.51 -13.99 9.26
C ALA A 210 7.90 -13.60 8.79
N LYS A 211 8.50 -12.59 9.42
CA LYS A 211 9.87 -12.18 9.13
C LYS A 211 10.89 -13.31 9.40
N ALA A 212 10.72 -14.07 10.48
CA ALA A 212 11.60 -15.19 10.82
C ALA A 212 11.47 -16.35 9.82
N LEU A 213 10.24 -16.71 9.42
CA LEU A 213 9.98 -17.74 8.41
C LEU A 213 10.53 -17.32 7.04
N LEU A 214 10.32 -16.07 6.64
CA LEU A 214 10.90 -15.53 5.41
C LEU A 214 12.42 -15.63 5.41
N LEU A 215 13.07 -15.18 6.50
CA LEU A 215 14.52 -15.29 6.65
C LEU A 215 14.97 -16.76 6.59
N PHE A 216 14.25 -17.65 7.28
CA PHE A 216 14.54 -19.09 7.28
C PHE A 216 14.46 -19.69 5.88
N VAL A 217 13.39 -19.40 5.12
CA VAL A 217 13.23 -19.88 3.73
C VAL A 217 14.36 -19.39 2.84
N ILE A 218 14.73 -18.10 2.92
CA ILE A 218 15.85 -17.54 2.14
C ILE A 218 17.16 -18.24 2.51
N THR A 219 17.45 -18.42 3.80
CA THR A 219 18.68 -19.09 4.25
C THR A 219 18.74 -20.55 3.81
N MET A 220 17.64 -21.29 3.90
CA MET A 220 17.56 -22.68 3.41
C MET A 220 17.78 -22.74 1.91
N LEU A 221 17.20 -21.81 1.16
CA LEU A 221 17.34 -21.78 -0.29
C LEU A 221 18.78 -21.50 -0.73
N LEU A 222 19.53 -20.72 0.05
CA LEU A 222 20.96 -20.42 -0.17
C LEU A 222 21.89 -21.57 0.28
N LEU A 223 21.61 -22.21 1.41
CA LEU A 223 22.51 -23.20 2.04
C LEU A 223 22.24 -24.65 1.62
N ALA A 224 20.99 -25.02 1.37
CA ALA A 224 20.62 -26.39 0.99
C ALA A 224 21.34 -26.93 -0.25
N PRO A 225 21.49 -26.18 -1.37
CA PRO A 225 22.19 -26.71 -2.54
C PRO A 225 23.67 -26.94 -2.27
N VAL A 226 24.32 -26.13 -1.42
CA VAL A 226 25.71 -26.34 -1.01
C VAL A 226 25.85 -27.67 -0.26
N ILE A 227 24.95 -27.95 0.67
CA ILE A 227 24.94 -29.21 1.44
C ILE A 227 24.65 -30.40 0.53
N LEU A 228 23.65 -30.31 -0.35
CA LEU A 228 23.27 -31.37 -1.27
C LEU A 228 24.38 -31.68 -2.29
N CYS A 229 25.07 -30.65 -2.79
CA CYS A 229 26.21 -30.83 -3.69
C CYS A 229 27.40 -31.50 -2.99
N ASN A 230 27.63 -31.20 -1.70
CA ASN A 230 28.70 -31.84 -0.93
C ASN A 230 28.47 -33.34 -0.75
N ILE A 231 27.23 -33.75 -0.45
CA ILE A 231 26.89 -35.16 -0.22
C ILE A 231 26.81 -35.95 -1.54
N THR A 232 26.50 -35.30 -2.65
CA THR A 232 26.35 -35.95 -3.96
C THR A 232 27.70 -36.10 -4.65
N THR A 233 28.08 -37.30 -5.09
CA THR A 233 29.38 -37.54 -5.75
C THR A 233 29.35 -37.27 -7.27
N SER A 234 28.22 -37.49 -7.93
CA SER A 234 28.12 -37.36 -9.40
C SER A 234 28.04 -35.90 -9.86
N ALA A 235 28.93 -35.49 -10.76
CA ALA A 235 28.98 -34.13 -11.31
C ALA A 235 27.66 -33.71 -11.99
N THR A 236 27.03 -34.60 -12.76
CA THR A 236 25.77 -34.32 -13.46
C THR A 236 24.63 -33.98 -12.50
N LEU A 237 24.49 -34.71 -11.38
CA LEU A 237 23.45 -34.41 -10.39
C LEU A 237 23.71 -33.08 -9.68
N ARG A 238 24.97 -32.72 -9.40
CA ARG A 238 25.31 -31.43 -8.79
C ARG A 238 24.88 -30.25 -9.67
N VAL A 239 25.11 -30.33 -10.98
CA VAL A 239 24.68 -29.31 -11.95
C VAL A 239 23.15 -29.19 -11.97
N ILE A 240 22.42 -30.32 -11.98
CA ILE A 240 20.95 -30.34 -11.95
C ILE A 240 20.42 -29.69 -10.65
N ILE A 241 21.01 -30.02 -9.50
CA ILE A 241 20.65 -29.44 -8.20
C ILE A 241 20.83 -27.91 -8.23
N ILE A 242 21.97 -27.41 -8.71
CA ILE A 242 22.25 -25.96 -8.78
C ILE A 242 21.27 -25.26 -9.72
N MET A 243 20.99 -25.83 -10.88
CA MET A 243 20.00 -25.27 -11.81
C MET A 243 18.61 -25.20 -11.18
N ALA A 244 18.16 -26.24 -10.49
CA ALA A 244 16.86 -26.26 -9.83
C ALA A 244 16.76 -25.23 -8.68
N PHE A 245 17.80 -25.14 -7.84
CA PHE A 245 17.84 -24.21 -6.71
C PHE A 245 18.01 -22.75 -7.13
N THR A 246 18.72 -22.47 -8.22
CA THR A 246 18.84 -21.11 -8.79
C THR A 246 17.52 -20.65 -9.42
N ILE A 247 16.83 -21.50 -10.18
CA ILE A 247 15.51 -21.20 -10.74
C ILE A 247 14.48 -20.95 -9.64
N SER A 248 14.44 -21.80 -8.61
CA SER A 248 13.52 -21.62 -7.48
C SER A 248 13.84 -20.38 -6.64
N TYR A 249 15.12 -20.05 -6.42
CA TYR A 249 15.55 -18.79 -5.80
C TYR A 249 15.07 -17.56 -6.57
N LEU A 250 15.26 -17.54 -7.88
CA LEU A 250 14.79 -16.43 -8.72
C LEU A 250 13.26 -16.34 -8.76
N LEU A 251 12.56 -17.47 -8.79
CA LEU A 251 11.10 -17.50 -8.75
C LEU A 251 10.57 -16.94 -7.42
N ILE A 252 11.12 -17.41 -6.30
CA ILE A 252 10.74 -16.97 -4.95
C ILE A 252 11.08 -15.48 -4.76
N LEU A 253 12.27 -15.04 -5.17
CA LEU A 253 12.61 -13.62 -5.13
C LEU A 253 11.72 -12.76 -6.04
N SER A 254 11.34 -13.25 -7.23
CA SER A 254 10.43 -12.51 -8.12
C SER A 254 9.04 -12.34 -7.51
N ILE A 255 8.56 -13.36 -6.80
CA ILE A 255 7.25 -13.33 -6.12
C ILE A 255 7.32 -12.47 -4.84
N LEU A 256 8.41 -12.57 -4.07
CA LEU A 256 8.53 -11.96 -2.75
C LEU A 256 9.18 -10.58 -2.75
N ALA A 257 10.01 -10.25 -3.74
CA ALA A 257 10.61 -8.94 -3.84
C ALA A 257 9.91 -8.18 -4.96
N LYS A 258 9.37 -7.01 -4.65
CA LYS A 258 8.95 -6.02 -5.66
C LYS A 258 10.20 -5.33 -6.23
N SER A 259 11.14 -6.14 -6.67
CA SER A 259 12.49 -5.76 -7.05
C SER A 259 12.56 -5.52 -8.55
N ARG A 260 13.34 -4.53 -8.97
CA ARG A 260 13.51 -4.21 -10.39
C ARG A 260 14.16 -5.41 -11.08
N THR A 261 13.79 -5.71 -12.32
CA THR A 261 14.35 -6.85 -13.08
C THR A 261 15.89 -6.89 -13.06
N ILE A 262 16.55 -5.72 -13.02
CA ILE A 262 18.01 -5.59 -12.90
C ILE A 262 18.54 -6.16 -11.58
N GLU A 263 17.89 -5.86 -10.46
CA GLU A 263 18.29 -6.36 -9.13
C GLU A 263 18.12 -7.89 -9.05
N LEU A 264 17.06 -8.44 -9.65
CA LEU A 264 16.86 -9.89 -9.77
C LEU A 264 17.95 -10.56 -10.60
N ILE A 265 18.36 -9.95 -11.72
CA ILE A 265 19.46 -10.45 -12.56
C ILE A 265 20.79 -10.44 -11.79
N ILE A 266 21.08 -9.35 -11.06
CA ILE A 266 22.30 -9.24 -10.24
C ILE A 266 22.28 -10.30 -9.13
N ALA A 267 21.17 -10.44 -8.39
CA ALA A 267 21.04 -11.44 -7.33
C ALA A 267 21.20 -12.87 -7.87
N GLY A 268 20.59 -13.17 -9.02
CA GLY A 268 20.73 -14.45 -9.71
C GLY A 268 22.16 -14.75 -10.15
N ALA A 269 22.82 -13.79 -10.79
CA ALA A 269 24.21 -13.92 -11.21
C ALA A 269 25.14 -14.15 -10.01
N THR A 270 25.00 -13.34 -8.95
CA THR A 270 25.81 -13.48 -7.73
C THR A 270 25.63 -14.85 -7.09
N TYR A 271 24.39 -15.33 -7.02
CA TYR A 271 24.07 -16.64 -6.45
C TYR A 271 24.62 -17.79 -7.30
N ALA A 272 24.45 -17.73 -8.63
CA ALA A 272 25.00 -18.69 -9.55
C ALA A 272 26.54 -18.75 -9.45
N THR A 273 27.22 -17.60 -9.38
CA THR A 273 28.68 -17.55 -9.20
C THR A 273 29.13 -18.26 -7.93
N VAL A 274 28.49 -17.99 -6.79
CA VAL A 274 28.81 -18.67 -5.52
C VAL A 274 28.66 -20.19 -5.65
N LEU A 275 27.56 -20.67 -6.21
CA LEU A 275 27.34 -22.11 -6.42
C LEU A 275 28.35 -22.75 -7.39
N THR A 276 28.75 -22.04 -8.45
CA THR A 276 29.75 -22.55 -9.41
C THR A 276 31.15 -22.69 -8.79
N VAL A 277 31.53 -21.84 -7.84
CA VAL A 277 32.79 -21.99 -7.10
C VAL A 277 32.79 -23.28 -6.28
N PHE A 278 31.66 -23.62 -5.65
CA PHE A 278 31.53 -24.88 -4.91
C PHE A 278 31.54 -26.12 -5.81
N LEU A 279 31.08 -26.01 -7.06
CA LEU A 279 31.28 -27.07 -8.06
C LEU A 279 32.75 -27.31 -8.36
N SER A 280 33.52 -26.23 -8.56
CA SER A 280 34.94 -26.31 -8.92
C SER A 280 35.84 -26.81 -7.79
N ASN A 281 35.45 -26.60 -6.54
CA ASN A 281 36.23 -27.05 -5.37
C ASN A 281 35.87 -28.48 -4.91
N GLY A 282 34.79 -29.06 -5.43
CA GLY A 282 34.34 -30.41 -5.11
C GLY A 282 34.68 -31.47 -6.15
N SER A 283 35.33 -31.09 -7.26
CA SER A 283 35.83 -31.98 -8.32
C SER A 283 37.28 -32.38 -8.08
#